data_AF-A0A9X7NJV5-F1
#
_entry.id   AF-A0A9X7NJV5-F1
#
_cell.length_a   1.000
_cell.length_b   1.000
_cell.length_c   1.000
_cell.angle_alpha   90.00
_cell.angle_beta   90.00
_cell.angle_gamma   90.00
#
_symmetry.space_group_name_H-M   'P 1'
#
loop_
_entity.id
_entity.type
_entity.pdbx_description
1 polymer ?
#
loop_
_entity_poly.entity_id
_entity_poly.type
_entity_poly.pdbx_seq_one_letter_code
_entity_poly.pdbx_strand_id
1 'polypeptide(L)'
;MSKSEIDHSMRGTAVLAACIVQTLAESDPSFQERFLERLAAAYREFRDDTEGSVDKELTLFSWTRSLLTGFDFLHGQGDSFLSDYDPKR
;
A
#
# COMPACT_ATOMS: atom_id res chain seq x y z
N MET A 1 -14.90 5.61 -17.34
CA MET A 1 -13.51 5.13 -17.28
C MET A 1 -13.49 3.65 -17.64
N SER A 2 -12.56 3.26 -18.49
CA SER A 2 -12.24 1.87 -18.81
C SER A 2 -11.62 1.17 -17.58
N LYS A 3 -11.66 -0.17 -17.57
CA LYS A 3 -11.06 -0.98 -16.50
C LYS A 3 -9.57 -0.68 -16.33
N SER A 4 -8.84 -0.55 -17.44
CA SER A 4 -7.41 -0.22 -17.43
C SER A 4 -7.11 1.15 -16.83
N GLU A 5 -7.94 2.16 -17.06
CA GLU A 5 -7.75 3.49 -16.46
C GLU A 5 -7.91 3.46 -14.94
N ILE A 6 -8.86 2.67 -14.44
CA ILE A 6 -9.08 2.48 -13.00
C ILE A 6 -7.86 1.79 -12.37
N ASP A 7 -7.40 0.69 -12.98
CA ASP A 7 -6.24 -0.06 -12.48
C ASP A 7 -4.98 0.82 -12.46
N HIS A 8 -4.78 1.65 -13.49
CA HIS A 8 -3.65 2.58 -13.56
C HIS A 8 -3.72 3.66 -12.48
N SER A 9 -4.91 4.21 -12.23
CA SER A 9 -5.14 5.21 -11.19
C SER A 9 -4.91 4.62 -9.80
N MET A 10 -5.45 3.44 -9.52
CA MET A 10 -5.23 2.73 -8.25
C MET A 10 -3.76 2.45 -7.99
N ARG A 11 -3.02 2.01 -9.02
CA ARG A 11 -1.57 1.79 -8.90
C ARG A 11 -0.83 3.07 -8.55
N GLY A 12 -1.17 4.18 -9.20
CA GLY A 12 -0.63 5.50 -8.88
C GLY A 12 -0.95 5.92 -7.44
N THR A 13 -2.17 5.67 -6.97
CA THR A 13 -2.57 5.95 -5.59
C THR A 13 -1.79 5.12 -4.57
N ALA A 14 -1.59 3.82 -4.82
CA ALA A 14 -0.79 2.96 -3.95
C ALA A 14 0.65 3.47 -3.80
N VAL A 15 1.27 3.86 -4.92
CA VAL A 15 2.62 4.42 -4.95
C VAL A 15 2.68 5.74 -4.19
N LEU A 16 1.74 6.65 -4.44
CA LEU A 16 1.70 7.94 -3.72
C LEU A 16 1.55 7.75 -2.21
N ALA A 17 0.67 6.84 -1.78
CA ALA A 17 0.50 6.51 -0.36
C ALA A 17 1.78 5.94 0.25
N ALA A 18 2.47 5.02 -0.46
CA ALA A 18 3.73 4.46 -0.01
C ALA A 18 4.81 5.55 0.17
N CYS A 19 4.97 6.45 -0.79
CA CYS A 19 5.91 7.57 -0.69
C CYS A 19 5.60 8.47 0.51
N ILE A 20 4.33 8.84 0.73
CA ILE A 20 3.93 9.67 1.88
C ILE A 20 4.30 8.99 3.19
N VAL A 21 4.00 7.69 3.33
CA VAL A 21 4.30 6.94 4.56
C VAL A 21 5.81 6.84 4.79
N GLN A 22 6.60 6.58 3.74
CA GLN A 22 8.06 6.53 3.83
C GLN A 22 8.66 7.88 4.23
N THR A 23 8.21 8.98 3.61
CA THR A 23 8.64 10.33 4.00
C THR A 23 8.29 10.66 5.44
N LEU A 24 7.09 10.27 5.92
CA LEU A 24 6.72 10.47 7.33
C LEU A 24 7.53 9.58 8.28
N ALA A 25 7.92 8.38 7.83
CA ALA A 25 8.76 7.47 8.60
C ALA A 25 10.19 7.97 8.80
N GLU A 26 10.71 8.84 7.91
CA GLU A 26 12.00 9.51 8.11
C GLU A 26 12.02 10.39 9.38
N SER A 27 10.87 10.97 9.75
CA SER A 27 10.73 11.81 10.96
C SER A 27 10.32 11.00 12.19
N ASP A 28 9.50 9.96 12.01
CA ASP A 28 9.07 9.04 13.06
C ASP A 28 9.03 7.60 12.52
N PRO A 29 10.04 6.76 12.84
CA PRO A 29 10.13 5.39 12.32
C PRO A 29 8.92 4.51 12.65
N SER A 30 8.18 4.82 13.72
CA SER A 30 6.97 4.06 14.08
C SER A 30 5.74 4.42 13.26
N PHE A 31 5.82 5.46 12.41
CA PHE A 31 4.71 5.87 11.55
C PHE A 31 4.27 4.76 10.60
N GLN A 32 5.21 4.05 9.98
CA GLN A 32 4.90 2.97 9.04
C GLN A 32 4.13 1.83 9.73
N GLU A 33 4.55 1.42 10.92
CA GLU A 33 3.85 0.37 11.69
C GLU A 33 2.40 0.77 12.00
N ARG A 34 2.21 1.97 12.57
CA ARG A 34 0.87 2.51 12.87
C ARG A 34 -0.01 2.70 11.65
N PHE A 35 0.60 2.97 10.48
CA PHE A 35 -0.12 3.04 9.21
C PHE A 35 -0.55 1.64 8.75
N LEU A 36 0.34 0.66 8.80
CA LEU A 36 0.05 -0.72 8.41
C LEU A 36 -1.03 -1.36 9.28
N GLU A 37 -1.08 -1.05 10.59
CA GLU A 37 -2.16 -1.47 11.47
C GLU A 37 -3.52 -0.91 11.03
N ARG A 38 -3.58 0.39 10.71
CA ARG A 38 -4.80 1.05 10.21
C ARG A 38 -5.20 0.51 8.85
N LEU A 39 -4.23 0.26 7.96
CA LEU A 39 -4.47 -0.33 6.65
C LEU A 39 -5.04 -1.75 6.78
N ALA A 40 -4.53 -2.56 7.72
CA ALA A 40 -5.06 -3.88 8.01
C ALA A 40 -6.46 -3.83 8.63
N ALA A 41 -6.76 -2.82 9.46
CA ALA A 41 -8.11 -2.60 9.97
C ALA A 41 -9.08 -2.21 8.84
N ALA A 42 -8.71 -1.27 7.97
CA ALA A 42 -9.50 -0.88 6.81
C ALA A 42 -9.74 -2.07 5.86
N TYR A 43 -8.73 -2.90 5.64
CA TYR A 43 -8.89 -4.12 4.85
C TYR A 43 -9.98 -5.04 5.42
N ARG A 44 -10.00 -5.25 6.75
CA ARG A 44 -11.01 -6.07 7.41
C ARG A 44 -12.40 -5.45 7.29
N GLU A 45 -12.53 -4.15 7.55
CA GLU A 45 -13.79 -3.41 7.42
C GLU A 45 -14.40 -3.59 6.01
N PHE A 46 -13.60 -3.40 4.96
CA PHE A 46 -14.10 -3.55 3.60
C PHE A 46 -14.44 -4.99 3.24
N ARG A 47 -13.62 -5.95 3.69
CA ARG A 47 -13.84 -7.37 3.38
C ARG A 47 -15.09 -7.92 4.07
N ASP A 48 -15.31 -7.52 5.33
CA ASP A 48 -16.29 -8.16 6.20
C ASP A 48 -17.63 -7.39 6.27
N ASP A 49 -17.61 -6.06 6.13
CA ASP A 49 -18.76 -5.19 6.43
C ASP A 49 -19.29 -4.36 5.24
N THR A 50 -18.81 -4.60 4.02
CA THR A 50 -19.27 -3.87 2.82
C THR A 50 -20.13 -4.73 1.89
N GLU A 51 -21.32 -4.23 1.55
CA GLU A 51 -22.17 -4.85 0.54
C GLU A 51 -21.65 -4.58 -0.88
N GLY A 52 -21.49 -5.65 -1.69
CA GLY A 52 -21.04 -5.57 -3.07
C GLY A 52 -19.61 -6.07 -3.30
N SER A 53 -19.08 -5.87 -4.52
CA SER A 53 -17.69 -6.22 -4.83
C SER A 53 -16.75 -5.13 -4.35
N VAL A 54 -15.84 -5.50 -3.44
CA VAL A 54 -14.77 -4.66 -2.88
C VAL A 54 -13.38 -5.04 -3.40
N ASP A 55 -13.32 -5.81 -4.48
CA ASP A 55 -12.07 -6.41 -4.97
C ASP A 55 -11.01 -5.35 -5.29
N LYS A 56 -11.44 -4.18 -5.75
CA LYS A 56 -10.54 -3.08 -6.11
C LYS A 56 -9.94 -2.42 -4.87
N GLU A 57 -10.75 -2.16 -3.85
CA GLU A 57 -10.35 -1.58 -2.59
C GLU A 57 -9.36 -2.50 -1.88
N LEU A 58 -9.70 -3.78 -1.78
CA LEU A 58 -8.81 -4.79 -1.19
C LEU A 58 -7.50 -4.94 -1.97
N THR A 59 -7.56 -4.85 -3.31
CA THR A 59 -6.36 -4.84 -4.17
C THR A 59 -5.48 -3.63 -3.88
N LEU A 60 -6.06 -2.43 -3.78
CA LEU A 60 -5.33 -1.20 -3.46
C LEU A 60 -4.62 -1.29 -2.11
N PHE A 61 -5.32 -1.81 -1.07
CA PHE A 61 -4.73 -2.01 0.25
C PHE A 61 -3.59 -3.04 0.20
N SER A 62 -3.78 -4.14 -0.52
CA SER A 62 -2.75 -5.17 -0.69
C SER A 62 -1.51 -4.63 -1.40
N TRP A 63 -1.68 -3.85 -2.48
CA TRP A 63 -0.57 -3.21 -3.18
C TRP A 63 0.17 -2.22 -2.29
N THR A 64 -0.56 -1.38 -1.54
CA THR A 64 0.06 -0.41 -0.62
C THR A 64 0.89 -1.11 0.44
N ARG A 65 0.37 -2.19 1.04
CA ARG A 65 1.13 -3.02 1.99
C ARG A 65 2.37 -3.63 1.34
N SER A 66 2.24 -4.18 0.13
CA SER A 66 3.34 -4.81 -0.59
C SER A 66 4.46 -3.81 -0.89
N LEU A 67 4.13 -2.60 -1.34
CA LEU A 67 5.12 -1.54 -1.57
C LEU A 67 5.86 -1.16 -0.27
N LEU A 68 5.16 -1.07 0.86
CA LEU A 68 5.78 -0.67 2.14
C LEU A 68 6.60 -1.76 2.81
N THR A 69 6.25 -3.03 2.57
CA THR A 69 6.84 -4.16 3.30
C THR A 69 7.74 -5.03 2.43
N GLY A 70 7.64 -4.91 1.10
CA GLY A 70 8.26 -5.84 0.16
C GLY A 70 7.59 -7.21 0.09
N PHE A 71 6.54 -7.46 0.89
CA PHE A 71 5.89 -8.76 0.95
C PHE A 71 4.73 -8.86 -0.04
N ASP A 72 4.67 -9.96 -0.79
CA ASP A 72 3.47 -10.41 -1.49
C ASP A 72 3.30 -11.93 -1.43
N PHE A 73 2.07 -12.42 -1.61
CA PHE A 73 1.75 -13.86 -1.46
C PHE A 73 2.33 -14.76 -2.56
N LEU A 74 2.73 -14.20 -3.71
CA LEU A 74 3.27 -14.96 -4.84
C LEU A 74 4.80 -15.07 -4.76
N HIS A 75 5.49 -14.00 -4.37
CA HIS A 75 6.95 -13.92 -4.38
C HIS A 75 7.58 -13.95 -2.98
N GLY A 76 6.77 -13.87 -1.91
CA GLY A 76 7.26 -13.86 -0.54
C GLY A 76 7.82 -12.50 -0.12
N GLN A 77 8.90 -12.51 0.66
CA GLN A 77 9.54 -11.30 1.16
C GLN A 77 10.59 -10.79 0.17
N GLY A 78 10.35 -9.62 -0.40
CA GLY A 78 11.32 -8.82 -1.15
C GLY A 78 11.71 -7.54 -0.41
N ASP A 79 12.30 -6.61 -1.14
CA ASP A 79 12.58 -5.27 -0.64
C ASP A 79 11.35 -4.37 -0.72
N SER A 80 11.21 -3.45 0.24
CA SER A 80 10.21 -2.38 0.11
C SER A 80 10.51 -1.50 -1.09
N PHE A 81 9.49 -0.92 -1.68
CA PHE A 81 9.62 0.10 -2.72
C PHE A 81 10.56 1.22 -2.24
N LEU A 82 11.51 1.66 -3.08
CA LEU A 82 12.49 2.70 -2.73
C LEU A 82 13.33 2.39 -1.47
N SER A 83 13.54 1.12 -1.12
CA SER A 83 14.43 0.73 -0.02
C SER A 83 15.87 1.20 -0.20
N ASP A 84 16.30 1.39 -1.46
CA ASP A 84 17.63 1.82 -1.87
C ASP A 84 17.68 3.31 -2.27
N TYR A 85 16.59 4.06 -2.06
CA TYR A 85 16.53 5.46 -2.38
C TYR A 85 17.50 6.27 -1.51
N ASP A 86 18.42 6.97 -2.16
CA ASP A 86 19.32 7.93 -1.55
C ASP A 86 19.08 9.30 -2.21
N PRO A 87 18.52 10.29 -1.50
CA PRO A 87 18.24 11.62 -2.07
C PRO A 87 19.50 12.39 -2.47
N LYS A 88 20.70 11.89 -2.17
CA LYS A 88 21.99 12.54 -2.44
C LYS A 88 22.85 11.82 -3.49
N ARG A 89 22.37 10.70 -4.06
CA ARG A 89 23.04 9.98 -5.15
C ARG A 89 22.66 10.50 -6.53
#